data_AF-K2Q6D6-F1
#
_entry.id   AF-K2Q6D6-F1
#
_cell.length_a   1.000
_cell.length_b   1.000
_cell.length_c   1.000
_cell.angle_alpha   90.00
_cell.angle_beta   90.00
_cell.angle_gamma   90.00
#
_symmetry.space_group_name_H-M   'P 1'
#
loop_
_entity.id
_entity.type
_entity.pdbx_description
1 polymer ?
#
loop_
_entity_poly.entity_id
_entity_poly.type
_entity_poly.pdbx_seq_one_letter_code
_entity_poly.pdbx_strand_id
1 'polypeptide(L)'
;MTGYRLRPSAEEDMDAIWDYTRRTRSAAHADRYIDDLFDAFERLVQTPQLGQKAVGVSDGYRRLRVNHHLIFYRGGGDRQHRGRSHHSRASRPCRQAGRMTSMPAKILISACLLGRPVRYDGKGKPLHDPLIERWKAEGRLVGYCPEQAGGLPTPRPPAEIEGGKNGEDVLAGRARVLEVTGGDVTEEFLAGGRKAVAFAREQGCEIALLIDGSPSCGSSFIYDGSFSGTRHPGFGVTAALMRQAGIEVFSDRDLDKLEAHLESIR
;
A
#
# COMPACT_ATOMS: atom_id res chain seq x y z
N MET A 1 -4.56 -16.77 16.90
CA MET A 1 -3.95 -15.43 16.84
C MET A 1 -2.50 -15.56 17.26
N THR A 2 -1.59 -15.55 16.29
CA THR A 2 -0.15 -15.52 16.54
C THR A 2 0.36 -14.31 15.79
N GLY A 3 0.78 -13.30 16.53
CA GLY A 3 1.44 -12.09 16.04
C GLY A 3 2.63 -11.80 16.96
N TYR A 4 3.52 -10.91 16.54
CA TYR A 4 4.63 -10.46 17.38
C TYR A 4 4.32 -9.10 17.99
N ARG A 5 5.01 -8.77 19.09
CA ARG A 5 5.00 -7.44 19.69
C ARG A 5 6.44 -7.00 19.82
N LEU A 6 6.77 -5.85 19.26
CA LEU A 6 8.06 -5.21 19.49
C LEU A 6 8.05 -4.56 20.86
N ARG A 7 9.20 -4.63 21.55
CA ARG A 7 9.43 -3.79 22.73
C ARG A 7 9.81 -2.39 22.24
N PRO A 8 9.58 -1.33 23.03
CA PRO A 8 10.01 0.02 22.65
C PRO A 8 11.49 0.09 22.25
N SER A 9 12.37 -0.60 22.97
CA SER A 9 13.80 -0.68 22.62
C SER A 9 14.08 -1.33 21.25
N ALA A 10 13.24 -2.29 20.83
CA ALA A 10 13.36 -2.93 19.53
C ALA A 10 12.83 -2.03 18.40
N GLU A 11 11.85 -1.17 18.68
CA GLU A 11 11.39 -0.14 17.72
C GLU A 11 12.49 0.92 17.54
N GLU A 12 13.09 1.41 18.63
CA GLU A 12 14.24 2.32 18.59
C GLU A 12 15.42 1.73 17.82
N ASP A 13 15.70 0.43 18.00
CA ASP A 13 16.73 -0.28 17.22
C ASP A 13 16.42 -0.30 15.72
N MET A 14 15.14 -0.47 15.31
CA MET A 14 14.75 -0.44 13.89
C MET A 14 14.97 0.93 13.28
N ASP A 15 14.55 1.99 13.97
CA ASP A 15 14.76 3.37 13.52
C ASP A 15 16.25 3.69 13.40
N ALA A 16 17.05 3.29 14.40
CA ALA A 16 18.50 3.48 14.38
C ALA A 16 19.19 2.74 13.22
N ILE A 17 18.77 1.50 12.94
CA ILE A 17 19.27 0.70 11.81
C ILE A 17 18.93 1.37 10.47
N TRP A 18 17.69 1.84 10.31
CA TRP A 18 17.27 2.52 9.10
C TRP A 18 18.06 3.81 8.89
N ASP A 19 18.17 4.65 9.92
CA ASP A 19 18.89 5.91 9.84
C ASP A 19 20.38 5.73 9.56
N TYR A 20 21.01 4.73 10.17
CA TYR A 20 22.40 4.39 9.89
C TYR A 20 22.57 3.91 8.45
N THR A 21 21.70 3.01 7.98
CA THR A 21 21.78 2.44 6.63
C THR A 21 21.51 3.51 5.56
N ARG A 22 20.58 4.43 5.81
CA ARG A 22 20.33 5.58 4.94
C ARG A 22 21.56 6.48 4.82
N ARG A 23 22.22 6.79 5.94
CA ARG A 23 23.40 7.66 5.98
C ARG A 23 24.63 7.04 5.33
N THR A 24 24.81 5.72 5.46
CA THR A 24 26.01 5.03 4.98
C THR A 24 25.85 4.39 3.59
N ARG A 25 24.62 4.16 3.14
CA ARG A 25 24.28 3.57 1.83
C ARG A 25 23.32 4.48 1.07
N SER A 26 22.01 4.24 1.20
CA SER A 26 20.94 5.02 0.57
C SER A 26 19.60 4.72 1.24
N ALA A 27 18.61 5.61 1.07
CA ALA A 27 17.27 5.39 1.59
C ALA A 27 16.65 4.09 1.05
N ALA A 28 16.75 3.84 -0.26
CA ALA A 28 16.23 2.60 -0.85
C ALA A 28 16.91 1.32 -0.34
N HIS A 29 18.18 1.41 0.10
CA HIS A 29 18.84 0.26 0.75
C HIS A 29 18.35 0.11 2.19
N ALA A 30 18.15 1.21 2.92
CA ALA A 30 17.60 1.19 4.27
C ALA A 30 16.19 0.59 4.30
N ASP A 31 15.33 0.95 3.34
CA ASP A 31 13.98 0.40 3.21
C ASP A 31 14.03 -1.13 3.03
N ARG A 32 14.78 -1.62 2.04
CA ARG A 32 14.96 -3.07 1.84
C ARG A 32 15.55 -3.78 3.06
N TYR A 33 16.48 -3.13 3.75
CA TYR A 33 17.13 -3.72 4.93
C TYR A 33 16.14 -3.89 6.08
N ILE A 34 15.24 -2.93 6.27
CA ILE A 34 14.18 -2.99 7.28
C ILE A 34 13.11 -4.00 6.86
N ASP A 35 12.74 -4.05 5.58
CA ASP A 35 11.82 -5.06 5.05
C ASP A 35 12.34 -6.49 5.31
N ASP A 36 13.63 -6.77 5.07
CA ASP A 36 14.25 -8.07 5.38
C ASP A 36 14.14 -8.46 6.87
N LEU A 37 14.22 -7.47 7.77
CA LEU A 37 14.08 -7.70 9.22
C LEU A 37 12.63 -7.98 9.60
N PHE A 38 11.67 -7.27 9.02
CA PHE A 38 10.24 -7.51 9.24
C PHE A 38 9.80 -8.87 8.67
N ASP A 39 10.26 -9.24 7.47
CA ASP A 39 10.01 -10.57 6.89
C ASP A 39 10.52 -11.68 7.81
N ALA A 40 11.64 -11.45 8.49
CA ALA A 40 12.15 -12.39 9.48
C ALA A 40 11.28 -12.45 10.74
N PHE A 41 10.68 -11.35 11.20
CA PHE A 41 9.72 -11.36 12.30
C PHE A 41 8.49 -12.20 11.96
N GLU A 42 7.95 -12.04 10.76
CA GLU A 42 6.79 -12.82 10.30
C GLU A 42 7.10 -14.32 10.23
N ARG A 43 8.29 -14.67 9.73
CA ARG A 43 8.77 -16.07 9.74
C ARG A 43 8.92 -16.61 11.16
N LEU A 44 9.33 -15.78 12.12
CA LEU A 44 9.45 -16.17 13.52
C LEU A 44 8.10 -16.34 14.22
N VAL A 45 7.06 -15.62 13.80
CA VAL A 45 5.69 -15.86 14.27
C VAL A 45 5.20 -17.23 13.82
N GLN A 46 5.44 -17.58 12.57
CA GLN A 46 4.98 -18.84 11.98
C GLN A 46 5.82 -20.04 12.48
N THR A 47 7.13 -19.86 12.59
CA THR A 47 8.07 -20.90 13.02
C THR A 47 8.99 -20.37 14.12
N PRO A 48 8.52 -20.28 15.39
CA PRO A 48 9.32 -19.81 16.51
C PRO A 48 10.55 -20.68 16.82
N GLN A 49 10.67 -21.85 16.21
CA GLN A 49 11.84 -22.73 16.35
C GLN A 49 12.96 -22.39 15.36
N LEU A 50 12.71 -21.51 14.39
CA LEU A 50 13.68 -21.10 13.36
C LEU A 50 14.92 -20.41 13.97
N GLY A 51 14.76 -19.72 15.10
CA GLY A 51 15.89 -19.15 15.86
C GLY A 51 16.54 -20.16 16.80
N GLN A 52 17.86 -20.04 16.96
CA GLN A 52 18.65 -20.83 17.90
C GLN A 52 18.41 -20.37 19.33
N LYS A 53 18.54 -21.26 20.32
CA LYS A 53 18.54 -20.85 21.73
C LYS A 53 19.68 -19.86 21.99
N ALA A 54 19.38 -18.76 22.68
CA ALA A 54 20.39 -17.75 23.03
C ALA A 54 21.15 -18.20 24.29
N VAL A 55 22.19 -19.01 24.11
CA VAL A 55 23.05 -19.45 25.22
C VAL A 55 23.78 -18.23 25.80
N GLY A 56 23.67 -18.02 27.12
CA GLY A 56 24.25 -16.86 27.81
C GLY A 56 23.32 -15.63 27.90
N VAL A 57 22.07 -15.73 27.44
CA VAL A 57 21.01 -14.72 27.63
C VAL A 57 19.96 -15.29 28.61
N SER A 58 19.12 -14.44 29.20
CA SER A 58 18.00 -14.83 30.07
C SER A 58 17.17 -15.99 29.50
N ASP A 59 16.67 -16.85 30.38
CA ASP A 59 15.98 -18.09 29.98
C ASP A 59 14.75 -17.83 29.11
N GLY A 60 14.53 -18.72 28.14
CA GLY A 60 13.46 -18.63 27.15
C GLY A 60 13.75 -17.76 25.91
N TYR A 61 14.88 -17.05 25.84
CA TYR A 61 15.24 -16.27 24.66
C TYR A 61 15.84 -17.13 23.54
N ARG A 62 15.48 -16.77 22.31
CA ARG A 62 16.02 -17.28 21.06
C ARG A 62 16.60 -16.12 20.26
N ARG A 63 17.51 -16.46 19.34
CA ARG A 63 18.14 -15.52 18.43
C ARG A 63 18.08 -16.01 16.99
N LEU A 64 17.85 -15.10 16.05
CA LEU A 64 17.94 -15.35 14.62
C LEU A 64 18.86 -14.30 14.00
N ARG A 65 19.82 -14.73 13.17
CA ARG A 65 20.66 -13.81 12.41
C ARG A 65 19.98 -13.46 11.09
N VAL A 66 19.87 -12.17 10.80
CA VAL A 66 19.33 -11.63 9.55
C VAL A 66 20.27 -10.53 9.09
N ASN A 67 20.83 -10.71 7.90
CA ASN A 67 21.88 -9.85 7.39
C ASN A 67 23.04 -9.70 8.41
N HIS A 68 23.29 -8.47 8.85
CA HIS A 68 24.33 -8.16 9.83
C HIS A 68 23.81 -8.03 11.28
N HIS A 69 22.50 -8.20 11.51
CA HIS A 69 21.87 -8.03 12.82
C HIS A 69 21.41 -9.37 13.44
N LEU A 70 21.23 -9.35 14.76
CA LEU A 70 20.68 -10.45 15.54
C LEU A 70 19.33 -10.03 16.14
N ILE A 71 18.28 -10.77 15.81
CA ILE A 71 16.95 -10.59 16.38
C ILE A 71 16.84 -11.47 17.62
N PHE A 72 16.63 -10.87 18.78
CA PHE A 72 16.35 -11.59 20.04
C PHE A 72 14.85 -11.60 20.32
N TYR A 73 14.28 -12.77 20.60
CA TYR A 73 12.85 -12.92 20.86
C TYR A 73 12.58 -14.03 21.87
N ARG A 74 11.36 -14.04 22.43
CA ARG A 74 10.85 -15.11 23.29
C ARG A 74 9.48 -15.54 22.79
N GLY A 75 9.31 -16.83 22.54
CA GLY A 75 7.99 -17.39 22.22
C GLY A 75 7.11 -17.45 23.47
N GLY A 76 5.84 -17.06 23.36
CA GLY A 76 4.87 -17.27 24.44
C GLY A 76 4.58 -18.76 24.60
N GLY A 77 5.05 -19.39 25.69
CA GLY A 77 4.45 -20.64 26.20
C GLY A 77 3.18 -20.31 26.99
N ASP A 78 2.15 -21.14 27.12
CA ASP A 78 2.11 -22.60 27.12
C ASP A 78 0.64 -23.08 26.98
N ARG A 79 0.38 -24.14 26.21
CA ARG A 79 -0.66 -25.15 26.48
C ARG A 79 -0.25 -26.44 25.78
N GLN A 80 0.42 -27.31 26.54
CA GLN A 80 0.23 -28.76 26.57
C GLN A 80 -0.74 -29.33 25.52
N HIS A 81 -0.19 -30.06 24.54
CA HIS A 81 -0.70 -31.38 24.21
C HIS A 81 0.46 -32.36 24.04
N ARG A 82 0.58 -33.26 25.03
CA ARG A 82 1.24 -34.56 24.91
C ARG A 82 0.59 -35.33 23.76
N GLY A 83 1.38 -35.97 22.92
CA GLY A 83 0.83 -36.91 21.95
C GLY A 83 1.79 -37.47 20.91
N ARG A 84 2.76 -38.27 21.37
CA ARG A 84 3.41 -39.40 20.67
C ARG A 84 3.91 -39.23 19.23
N SER A 85 5.22 -39.38 19.11
CA SER A 85 5.94 -39.90 17.96
C SER A 85 5.32 -41.21 17.43
N HIS A 86 5.06 -41.29 16.13
CA HIS A 86 5.21 -42.52 15.35
C HIS A 86 5.69 -42.21 13.94
N HIS A 87 6.87 -42.71 13.60
CA HIS A 87 7.25 -43.01 12.21
C HIS A 87 6.36 -44.14 11.68
N SER A 88 5.76 -43.98 10.50
CA SER A 88 5.91 -44.98 9.41
C SER A 88 5.30 -44.50 8.09
N ARG A 89 6.11 -44.65 7.03
CA ARG A 89 5.82 -45.04 5.65
C ARG A 89 4.64 -44.40 4.88
N ALA A 90 5.05 -43.62 3.87
CA ALA A 90 4.63 -43.65 2.46
C ALA A 90 3.29 -44.33 2.09
N SER A 91 2.36 -43.54 1.55
CA SER A 91 1.48 -43.95 0.46
C SER A 91 0.79 -42.76 -0.22
N ARG A 92 1.17 -42.54 -1.49
CA ARG A 92 0.44 -41.98 -2.67
C ARG A 92 -0.26 -40.59 -2.54
N PRO A 93 0.00 -39.63 -3.45
CA PRO A 93 -0.76 -38.39 -3.48
C PRO A 93 -2.14 -38.63 -4.10
N CYS A 94 -3.17 -38.58 -3.26
CA CYS A 94 -4.55 -38.36 -3.69
C CYS A 94 -4.65 -36.91 -4.19
N ARG A 95 -4.98 -36.70 -5.47
CA ARG A 95 -5.33 -35.39 -6.03
C ARG A 95 -6.62 -34.92 -5.37
N GLN A 96 -6.51 -34.21 -4.24
CA GLN A 96 -7.58 -33.33 -3.80
C GLN A 96 -7.52 -32.07 -4.67
N ALA A 97 -8.54 -31.92 -5.52
CA ALA A 97 -8.92 -30.63 -6.06
C ALA A 97 -9.21 -29.71 -4.86
N GLY A 98 -8.21 -28.92 -4.47
CA GLY A 98 -8.38 -27.89 -3.47
C GLY A 98 -9.43 -26.92 -3.96
N ARG A 99 -10.44 -26.65 -3.13
CA ARG A 99 -11.27 -25.45 -3.25
C ARG A 99 -10.33 -24.29 -3.53
N MET A 100 -10.48 -23.65 -4.68
CA MET A 100 -9.97 -22.29 -4.90
C MET A 100 -10.63 -21.42 -3.84
N THR A 101 -9.93 -21.17 -2.74
CA THR A 101 -10.26 -20.07 -1.85
C THR A 101 -10.21 -18.82 -2.71
N SER A 102 -11.35 -18.17 -2.92
CA SER A 102 -11.43 -16.92 -3.68
C SER A 102 -10.38 -15.96 -3.13
N MET A 103 -9.42 -15.56 -3.97
CA MET A 103 -8.42 -14.59 -3.56
C MET A 103 -9.13 -13.30 -3.11
N PRO A 104 -8.70 -12.66 -2.02
CA PRO A 104 -9.37 -11.46 -1.54
C PRO A 104 -9.31 -10.36 -2.59
N ALA A 105 -10.44 -9.67 -2.81
CA ALA A 105 -10.55 -8.61 -3.81
C ALA A 105 -9.45 -7.55 -3.61
N LYS A 106 -8.66 -7.30 -4.66
CA LYS A 106 -7.60 -6.29 -4.65
C LYS A 106 -8.16 -4.89 -4.87
N ILE A 107 -7.51 -3.92 -4.25
CA ILE A 107 -7.90 -2.52 -4.24
C ILE A 107 -6.71 -1.73 -4.80
N LEU A 108 -6.92 -1.02 -5.91
CA LEU A 108 -5.95 -0.04 -6.35
C LEU A 108 -5.98 1.14 -5.38
N ILE A 109 -4.84 1.58 -4.87
CA ILE A 109 -4.76 2.70 -3.94
C ILE A 109 -3.80 3.78 -4.44
N SER A 110 -4.16 5.05 -4.25
CA SER A 110 -3.25 6.16 -4.50
C SER A 110 -1.96 5.97 -3.71
N ALA A 111 -0.82 5.85 -4.40
CA ALA A 111 0.48 5.51 -3.81
C ALA A 111 0.91 6.46 -2.67
N CYS A 112 0.49 7.72 -2.71
CA CYS A 112 0.76 8.68 -1.63
C CYS A 112 0.07 8.30 -0.31
N LEU A 113 -1.11 7.64 -0.36
CA LEU A 113 -1.82 7.13 0.83
C LEU A 113 -1.08 5.97 1.50
N LEU A 114 -0.18 5.30 0.77
CA LEU A 114 0.75 4.32 1.32
C LEU A 114 2.06 4.95 1.82
N GLY A 115 2.13 6.28 1.90
CA GLY A 115 3.32 7.01 2.35
C GLY A 115 4.41 7.19 1.30
N ARG A 116 4.22 6.72 0.06
CA ARG A 116 5.24 6.90 -0.99
C ARG A 116 5.41 8.40 -1.34
N PRO A 117 6.65 8.89 -1.49
CA PRO A 117 6.94 10.31 -1.75
C PRO A 117 6.66 10.68 -3.21
N VAL A 118 5.38 10.72 -3.59
CA VAL A 118 4.94 10.84 -4.99
C VAL A 118 4.04 12.04 -5.25
N ARG A 119 3.69 12.81 -4.21
CA ARG A 119 2.91 14.03 -4.37
C ARG A 119 3.73 15.12 -5.06
N TYR A 120 3.03 16.17 -5.51
CA TYR A 120 3.67 17.31 -6.18
C TYR A 120 4.77 17.97 -5.32
N ASP A 121 4.63 17.96 -3.99
CA ASP A 121 5.59 18.52 -3.03
C ASP A 121 6.72 17.54 -2.65
N GLY A 122 6.80 16.38 -3.30
CA GLY A 122 7.80 15.34 -3.00
C GLY A 122 7.51 14.52 -1.75
N LYS A 123 6.33 14.65 -1.14
CA LYS A 123 5.98 13.94 0.10
C LYS A 123 4.97 12.81 -0.12
N GLY A 124 4.88 11.93 0.87
CA GLY A 124 3.74 11.04 1.04
C GLY A 124 2.61 11.73 1.80
N LYS A 125 1.45 11.08 1.87
CA LYS A 125 0.36 11.42 2.79
C LYS A 125 -0.20 10.09 3.34
N PRO A 126 0.59 9.36 4.15
CA PRO A 126 0.19 8.05 4.64
C PRO A 126 -1.17 8.16 5.35
N LEU A 127 -2.09 7.29 4.96
CA LEU A 127 -3.41 7.20 5.56
C LEU A 127 -3.33 6.21 6.72
N HIS A 128 -3.27 6.75 7.94
CA HIS A 128 -3.19 5.96 9.16
C HIS A 128 -4.60 5.52 9.56
N ASP A 129 -4.98 4.31 9.16
CA ASP A 129 -6.27 3.72 9.50
C ASP A 129 -6.13 2.18 9.67
N PRO A 130 -6.77 1.56 10.70
CA PRO A 130 -6.72 0.12 10.90
C PRO A 130 -7.15 -0.71 9.67
N LEU A 131 -8.09 -0.21 8.86
CA LEU A 131 -8.54 -0.87 7.64
C LEU A 131 -7.45 -0.92 6.58
N ILE A 132 -6.67 0.17 6.44
CA ILE A 132 -5.54 0.24 5.52
C ILE A 132 -4.46 -0.75 5.94
N GLU A 133 -4.10 -0.79 7.22
CA GLU A 133 -3.12 -1.76 7.73
C GLU A 133 -3.60 -3.21 7.55
N ARG A 134 -4.88 -3.47 7.79
CA ARG A 134 -5.48 -4.79 7.54
C ARG A 134 -5.42 -5.17 6.07
N TRP A 135 -5.88 -4.31 5.15
CA TRP A 135 -5.85 -4.60 3.72
C TRP A 135 -4.42 -4.73 3.17
N LYS A 136 -3.46 -4.01 3.77
CA LYS A 136 -2.03 -4.16 3.49
C LYS A 136 -1.52 -5.54 3.93
N ALA A 137 -1.82 -5.95 5.16
CA ALA A 137 -1.46 -7.28 5.69
C ALA A 137 -2.13 -8.43 4.90
N GLU A 138 -3.33 -8.20 4.38
CA GLU A 138 -4.04 -9.13 3.50
C GLU A 138 -3.48 -9.16 2.05
N GLY A 139 -2.51 -8.30 1.72
CA GLY A 139 -1.93 -8.22 0.37
C GLY A 139 -2.88 -7.69 -0.70
N ARG A 140 -3.90 -6.91 -0.30
CA ARG A 140 -4.98 -6.43 -1.18
C ARG A 140 -4.66 -5.10 -1.84
N LEU A 141 -3.78 -4.30 -1.23
CA LEU A 141 -3.50 -2.95 -1.69
C LEU A 141 -2.46 -2.94 -2.81
N VAL A 142 -2.82 -2.34 -3.94
CA VAL A 142 -1.93 -2.15 -5.08
C VAL A 142 -1.71 -0.65 -5.31
N GLY A 143 -0.54 -0.16 -4.89
CA GLY A 143 -0.22 1.27 -4.94
C GLY A 143 0.11 1.78 -6.35
N TYR A 144 -0.55 2.86 -6.77
CA TYR A 144 -0.32 3.50 -8.08
C TYR A 144 -0.31 5.04 -8.01
N CYS A 145 0.53 5.70 -8.82
CA CYS A 145 0.56 7.16 -8.96
C CYS A 145 0.37 7.52 -10.44
N PRO A 146 -0.82 8.02 -10.85
CA PRO A 146 -1.08 8.31 -12.25
C PRO A 146 -0.20 9.42 -12.80
N GLU A 147 0.06 10.47 -12.02
CA GLU A 147 0.87 11.63 -12.45
C GLU A 147 2.30 11.21 -12.83
N GLN A 148 2.97 10.42 -12.00
CA GLN A 148 4.31 9.90 -12.33
C GLN A 148 4.29 8.88 -13.47
N ALA A 149 3.27 8.01 -13.51
CA ALA A 149 3.13 7.06 -14.62
C ALA A 149 2.82 7.78 -15.96
N GLY A 150 2.24 8.97 -15.89
CA GLY A 150 2.02 9.90 -16.99
C GLY A 150 3.30 10.58 -17.48
N GLY A 151 4.35 10.62 -16.67
CA GLY A 151 5.65 11.21 -17.00
C GLY A 151 6.01 12.45 -16.17
N LEU A 152 5.15 12.90 -15.26
CA LEU A 152 5.43 14.07 -14.45
C LEU A 152 6.51 13.78 -13.38
N PRO A 153 7.43 14.73 -13.13
CA PRO A 153 8.48 14.55 -12.13
C PRO A 153 7.94 14.64 -10.69
N THR A 154 8.81 14.33 -9.74
CA THR A 154 8.59 14.59 -8.32
C THR A 154 9.83 15.29 -7.74
N PRO A 155 9.73 16.51 -7.21
CA PRO A 155 8.54 17.37 -7.13
C PRO A 155 8.09 17.93 -8.49
N ARG A 156 6.89 18.50 -8.54
CA ARG A 156 6.30 19.17 -9.72
C ARG A 156 5.39 20.33 -9.29
N PRO A 157 5.11 21.31 -10.16
CA PRO A 157 4.14 22.36 -9.87
C PRO A 157 2.75 21.80 -9.52
N PRO A 158 1.99 22.46 -8.63
CA PRO A 158 0.56 22.18 -8.47
C PRO A 158 -0.18 22.38 -9.78
N ALA A 159 -1.16 21.52 -10.04
CA ALA A 159 -2.04 21.59 -11.19
C ALA A 159 -3.51 21.50 -10.77
N GLU A 160 -4.41 22.08 -11.57
CA GLU A 160 -5.86 22.06 -11.37
C GLU A 160 -6.57 21.90 -12.73
N ILE A 161 -7.81 21.41 -12.71
CA ILE A 161 -8.66 21.36 -13.92
C ILE A 161 -9.28 22.75 -14.10
N GLU A 162 -9.13 23.35 -15.29
CA GLU A 162 -9.51 24.74 -15.51
C GLU A 162 -11.03 24.99 -15.44
N GLY A 163 -11.44 26.20 -15.02
CA GLY A 163 -12.79 26.72 -15.26
C GLY A 163 -13.92 26.02 -14.50
N GLY A 164 -13.65 25.50 -13.29
CA GLY A 164 -14.62 24.76 -12.47
C GLY A 164 -15.11 23.47 -13.13
N LYS A 165 -14.30 22.93 -14.06
CA LYS A 165 -14.57 21.69 -14.79
C LYS A 165 -14.01 20.49 -14.05
N ASN A 166 -14.35 19.29 -14.51
CA ASN A 166 -13.92 18.03 -13.90
C ASN A 166 -13.28 17.07 -14.90
N GLY A 167 -12.87 15.91 -14.41
CA GLY A 167 -12.23 14.85 -15.20
C GLY A 167 -13.06 14.47 -16.42
N GLU A 168 -14.38 14.35 -16.30
CA GLU A 168 -15.26 14.02 -17.43
C GLU A 168 -15.24 15.11 -18.52
N ASP A 169 -15.08 16.38 -18.16
CA ASP A 169 -14.90 17.48 -19.12
C ASP A 169 -13.56 17.37 -19.85
N VAL A 170 -12.48 17.01 -19.15
CA VAL A 170 -11.15 16.77 -19.76
C VAL A 170 -11.20 15.61 -20.73
N LEU A 171 -11.86 14.50 -20.36
CA LEU A 171 -12.03 13.34 -21.24
C LEU A 171 -12.83 13.65 -22.50
N ALA A 172 -13.75 14.61 -22.43
CA ALA A 172 -14.52 15.09 -23.57
C ALA A 172 -13.78 16.17 -24.40
N GLY A 173 -12.54 16.55 -24.03
CA GLY A 173 -11.78 17.62 -24.67
C GLY A 173 -12.36 19.02 -24.44
N ARG A 174 -13.14 19.21 -23.36
CA ARG A 174 -13.82 20.47 -23.00
C ARG A 174 -13.11 21.26 -21.89
N ALA A 175 -12.05 20.70 -21.32
CA ALA A 175 -11.23 21.31 -20.28
C ALA A 175 -9.80 20.78 -20.36
N ARG A 176 -8.86 21.55 -19.79
CA ARG A 176 -7.45 21.19 -19.66
C ARG A 176 -7.04 21.08 -18.19
N VAL A 177 -5.96 20.36 -17.95
CA VAL A 177 -5.25 20.34 -16.67
C VAL A 177 -4.07 21.28 -16.78
N LEU A 178 -4.11 22.37 -16.02
CA LEU A 178 -3.10 23.42 -16.07
C LEU A 178 -2.29 23.43 -14.78
N GLU A 179 -0.99 23.65 -14.88
CA GLU A 179 -0.13 23.98 -13.75
C GLU A 179 -0.30 25.44 -13.33
N VAL A 180 0.03 25.76 -12.08
CA VAL A 180 0.04 27.15 -11.57
C VAL A 180 1.00 28.06 -12.34
N THR A 181 1.99 27.47 -13.04
CA THR A 181 2.95 28.13 -13.93
C THR A 181 2.36 28.47 -15.30
N GLY A 182 1.15 27.99 -15.60
CA GLY A 182 0.50 28.10 -16.92
C GLY A 182 0.84 26.97 -17.89
N GLY A 183 1.64 25.98 -17.48
CA GLY A 183 1.93 24.79 -18.28
C GLY A 183 0.69 23.92 -18.47
N ASP A 184 0.45 23.43 -19.68
CA ASP A 184 -0.61 22.46 -19.97
C ASP A 184 -0.05 21.04 -19.81
N VAL A 185 -0.57 20.30 -18.83
CA VAL A 185 -0.14 18.93 -18.49
C VAL A 185 -1.26 17.92 -18.74
N THR A 186 -2.23 18.28 -19.59
CA THR A 186 -3.42 17.45 -19.85
C THR A 186 -3.06 16.06 -20.36
N GLU A 187 -2.09 15.95 -21.27
CA GLU A 187 -1.71 14.67 -21.87
C GLU A 187 -1.05 13.72 -20.87
N GLU A 188 -0.22 14.22 -19.96
CA GLU A 188 0.40 13.42 -18.91
C GLU A 188 -0.66 12.87 -17.94
N PHE A 189 -1.65 13.69 -17.58
CA PHE A 189 -2.77 13.25 -16.74
C PHE A 189 -3.64 12.20 -17.43
N LEU A 190 -3.97 12.41 -18.71
CA LEU A 190 -4.73 11.45 -19.52
C LEU A 190 -3.96 10.14 -19.72
N ALA A 191 -2.68 10.21 -20.07
CA ALA A 191 -1.82 9.04 -20.24
C ALA A 191 -1.65 8.27 -18.92
N GLY A 192 -1.43 8.99 -17.82
CA GLY A 192 -1.34 8.43 -16.48
C GLY A 192 -2.61 7.70 -16.05
N GLY A 193 -3.78 8.32 -16.28
CA GLY A 193 -5.07 7.71 -15.96
C GLY A 193 -5.38 6.48 -16.81
N ARG A 194 -5.08 6.51 -18.12
CA ARG A 194 -5.24 5.34 -19.01
C ARG A 194 -4.37 4.16 -18.56
N LYS A 195 -3.11 4.45 -18.19
CA LYS A 195 -2.19 3.44 -17.63
C LYS A 195 -2.69 2.92 -16.28
N ALA A 196 -3.30 3.76 -15.45
CA ALA A 196 -3.89 3.34 -14.17
C ALA A 196 -5.04 2.34 -14.37
N VAL A 197 -5.92 2.59 -15.35
CA VAL A 197 -7.01 1.65 -15.70
C VAL A 197 -6.46 0.32 -16.21
N ALA A 198 -5.47 0.36 -17.11
CA ALA A 198 -4.83 -0.86 -17.63
C ALA A 198 -4.19 -1.66 -16.49
N PHE A 199 -3.43 -0.99 -15.62
CA PHE A 199 -2.79 -1.60 -14.46
C PHE A 199 -3.79 -2.18 -13.45
N ALA A 200 -4.90 -1.48 -13.19
CA ALA A 200 -5.97 -2.01 -12.35
C ALA A 200 -6.52 -3.33 -12.88
N ARG A 201 -6.81 -3.38 -14.19
CA ARG A 201 -7.31 -4.59 -14.87
C ARG A 201 -6.30 -5.73 -14.82
N GLU A 202 -5.03 -5.45 -15.10
CA GLU A 202 -3.94 -6.44 -15.03
C GLU A 202 -3.80 -7.04 -13.62
N GLN A 203 -4.05 -6.24 -12.58
CA GLN A 203 -3.96 -6.68 -11.20
C GLN A 203 -5.24 -7.34 -10.68
N GLY A 204 -6.34 -7.28 -11.44
CA GLY A 204 -7.65 -7.75 -11.00
C GLY A 204 -8.31 -6.83 -9.97
N CYS A 205 -8.03 -5.52 -10.02
CA CYS A 205 -8.67 -4.52 -9.16
C CYS A 205 -9.95 -4.00 -9.83
N GLU A 206 -11.09 -4.31 -9.23
CA GLU A 206 -12.40 -3.74 -9.61
C GLU A 206 -12.75 -2.49 -8.80
N ILE A 207 -11.95 -2.20 -7.76
CA ILE A 207 -12.16 -1.10 -6.84
C ILE A 207 -10.88 -0.27 -6.70
N ALA A 208 -11.04 1.05 -6.62
CA ALA A 208 -9.97 2.02 -6.41
C ALA A 208 -10.26 2.93 -5.20
N LEU A 209 -9.28 3.05 -4.30
CA LEU A 209 -9.24 4.00 -3.18
C LEU A 209 -8.28 5.14 -3.50
N LEU A 210 -8.82 6.32 -3.81
CA LEU A 210 -8.06 7.43 -4.33
C LEU A 210 -8.05 8.63 -3.38
N ILE A 211 -6.96 9.40 -3.40
CA ILE A 211 -6.84 10.62 -2.57
C ILE A 211 -7.72 11.74 -3.13
N ASP A 212 -8.54 12.34 -2.26
CA ASP A 212 -9.47 13.39 -2.67
C ASP A 212 -8.78 14.76 -2.89
N GLY A 213 -9.39 15.63 -3.70
CA GLY A 213 -8.88 16.97 -3.98
C GLY A 213 -7.72 17.04 -5.00
N SER A 214 -7.31 15.91 -5.59
CA SER A 214 -6.31 15.89 -6.67
C SER A 214 -6.97 16.05 -8.05
N PRO A 215 -6.39 16.81 -8.99
CA PRO A 215 -6.86 16.85 -10.38
C PRO A 215 -6.80 15.48 -11.10
N SER A 216 -6.05 14.52 -10.57
CA SER A 216 -6.00 13.14 -11.10
C SER A 216 -6.92 12.20 -10.31
N CYS A 217 -6.73 12.16 -8.99
CA CYS A 217 -7.29 11.13 -8.11
C CYS A 217 -8.54 11.58 -7.34
N GLY A 218 -8.91 12.86 -7.42
CA GLY A 218 -10.09 13.42 -6.74
C GLY A 218 -11.34 12.59 -7.02
N SER A 219 -12.06 12.23 -5.97
CA SER A 219 -13.15 11.24 -6.03
C SER A 219 -14.48 11.78 -5.52
N SER A 220 -14.45 12.83 -4.71
CA SER A 220 -15.65 13.57 -4.29
C SER A 220 -15.54 15.05 -4.65
N PHE A 221 -14.35 15.64 -4.51
CA PHE A 221 -14.10 17.03 -4.87
C PHE A 221 -12.73 17.24 -5.52
N ILE A 222 -12.63 18.35 -6.25
CA ILE A 222 -11.40 18.90 -6.82
C ILE A 222 -11.38 20.43 -6.61
N TYR A 223 -10.24 21.06 -6.91
CA TYR A 223 -10.13 22.53 -6.95
C TYR A 223 -10.65 23.09 -8.27
N ASP A 224 -11.11 24.34 -8.25
CA ASP A 224 -11.88 24.96 -9.35
C ASP A 224 -11.04 25.49 -10.53
N GLY A 225 -9.72 25.33 -10.51
CA GLY A 225 -8.83 25.78 -11.59
C GLY A 225 -8.40 27.24 -11.46
N SER A 226 -8.83 27.94 -10.42
CA SER A 226 -8.41 29.32 -10.15
C SER A 226 -7.16 29.41 -9.29
N PHE A 227 -6.68 28.29 -8.72
CA PHE A 227 -5.61 28.25 -7.71
C PHE A 227 -5.89 29.10 -6.46
N SER A 228 -7.16 29.47 -6.22
CA SER A 228 -7.56 30.21 -5.00
C SER A 228 -7.76 29.31 -3.78
N GLY A 229 -7.71 27.99 -3.95
CA GLY A 229 -8.06 27.00 -2.93
C GLY A 229 -9.56 26.70 -2.84
N THR A 230 -10.38 27.31 -3.72
CA THR A 230 -11.81 27.02 -3.86
C THR A 230 -12.01 25.59 -4.36
N ARG A 231 -12.95 24.87 -3.74
CA ARG A 231 -13.27 23.47 -4.04
C ARG A 231 -14.67 23.35 -4.60
N HIS A 232 -14.88 22.39 -5.49
CA HIS A 232 -16.21 22.03 -5.95
C HIS A 232 -16.36 20.50 -6.11
N PRO A 233 -17.59 19.98 -6.10
CA PRO A 233 -17.85 18.58 -6.39
C PRO A 233 -17.35 18.21 -7.80
N GLY A 234 -16.65 17.08 -7.92
CA GLY A 234 -16.11 16.62 -9.19
C GLY A 234 -15.06 15.54 -9.03
N PHE A 235 -14.82 14.81 -10.12
CA PHE A 235 -13.78 13.79 -10.21
C PHE A 235 -12.53 14.35 -10.87
N GLY A 236 -11.37 13.84 -10.47
CA GLY A 236 -10.13 14.01 -11.24
C GLY A 236 -10.11 13.14 -12.49
N VAL A 237 -9.12 13.37 -13.36
CA VAL A 237 -9.00 12.68 -14.67
C VAL A 237 -8.92 11.15 -14.53
N THR A 238 -8.11 10.64 -13.60
CA THR A 238 -7.98 9.19 -13.39
C THR A 238 -9.23 8.59 -12.77
N ALA A 239 -9.84 9.27 -11.80
CA ALA A 239 -11.08 8.83 -11.19
C ALA A 239 -12.21 8.72 -12.23
N ALA A 240 -12.35 9.72 -13.11
CA ALA A 240 -13.31 9.69 -14.21
C ALA A 240 -13.05 8.51 -15.19
N LEU A 241 -11.79 8.28 -15.57
CA LEU A 241 -11.39 7.15 -16.43
C LEU A 241 -11.70 5.78 -15.80
N MET A 242 -11.42 5.62 -14.51
CA MET A 242 -11.71 4.39 -13.76
C MET A 242 -13.21 4.10 -13.74
N ARG A 243 -14.03 5.13 -13.47
CA ARG A 243 -15.49 5.00 -13.49
C ARG A 243 -16.02 4.63 -14.88
N GLN A 244 -15.55 5.27 -15.94
CA GLN A 244 -15.91 4.90 -17.32
C GLN A 244 -15.51 3.46 -17.67
N ALA A 245 -14.44 2.95 -17.06
CA ALA A 245 -13.93 1.60 -17.26
C ALA A 245 -14.65 0.53 -16.42
N GLY A 246 -15.62 0.91 -15.59
CA GLY A 246 -16.36 0.02 -14.69
C GLY A 246 -15.66 -0.28 -13.36
N ILE A 247 -14.62 0.48 -13.00
CA ILE A 247 -13.92 0.37 -11.72
C ILE A 247 -14.61 1.31 -10.72
N GLU A 248 -15.01 0.77 -9.57
CA GLU A 248 -15.65 1.55 -8.51
C GLU A 248 -14.62 2.41 -7.78
N VAL A 249 -14.94 3.69 -7.55
CA VAL A 249 -14.00 4.66 -6.99
C VAL A 249 -14.50 5.18 -5.65
N PHE A 250 -13.64 5.13 -4.64
CA PHE A 250 -13.87 5.61 -3.27
C PHE A 250 -12.79 6.63 -2.89
N SER A 251 -13.14 7.62 -2.07
CA SER A 251 -12.18 8.61 -1.56
C SER A 251 -11.45 8.10 -0.31
N ASP A 252 -10.34 8.75 0.07
CA ASP A 252 -9.61 8.53 1.34
C ASP A 252 -10.46 8.82 2.60
N ARG A 253 -11.72 9.22 2.44
CA ARG A 253 -12.70 9.49 3.51
C ARG A 253 -13.83 8.47 3.57
N ASP A 254 -13.94 7.57 2.60
CA ASP A 254 -15.04 6.62 2.47
C ASP A 254 -14.64 5.20 2.90
N LEU A 255 -13.70 5.05 3.84
CA LEU A 255 -13.14 3.75 4.21
C LEU A 255 -14.20 2.78 4.75
N ASP A 256 -15.10 3.25 5.62
CA ASP A 256 -16.19 2.42 6.16
C ASP A 256 -17.17 1.96 5.06
N LYS A 257 -17.45 2.83 4.08
CA LYS A 257 -18.31 2.48 2.94
C LYS A 257 -17.63 1.46 2.05
N LEU A 258 -16.34 1.63 1.81
CA LEU A 258 -15.52 0.68 1.06
C LEU A 258 -15.47 -0.67 1.78
N GLU A 259 -15.31 -0.70 3.11
CA GLU A 259 -15.38 -1.95 3.88
C GLU A 259 -16.73 -2.65 3.73
N ALA A 260 -17.83 -1.93 3.95
CA ALA A 260 -19.17 -2.49 3.81
C ALA A 260 -19.42 -3.03 2.38
N HIS A 261 -18.92 -2.32 1.36
CA HIS A 261 -18.99 -2.78 -0.03
C HIS A 261 -18.20 -4.08 -0.25
N LEU A 262 -16.97 -4.13 0.24
CA LEU A 262 -16.11 -5.32 0.17
C LEU A 262 -16.70 -6.53 0.89
N GLU A 263 -17.48 -6.32 1.95
CA GLU A 263 -18.20 -7.38 2.64
C GLU A 263 -19.42 -7.86 1.85
N SER A 264 -20.07 -6.98 1.08
CA SER A 264 -21.25 -7.32 0.27
C SER A 264 -20.93 -8.17 -0.96
N ILE A 265 -19.69 -8.09 -1.47
CA ILE A 265 -19.22 -8.83 -2.65
C ILE A 265 -18.47 -10.13 -2.29
N ARG A 266 -18.40 -10.48 -1.00
CA ARG A 266 -17.72 -11.68 -0.48
C ARG A 266 -18.60 -12.93 -0.46
#